data_AF-A0A2S6RRK9-F1
#
_entry.id   AF-A0A2S6RRK9-F1
#
_cell.length_a   1.000
_cell.length_b   1.000
_cell.length_c   1.000
_cell.angle_alpha   90.00
_cell.angle_beta   90.00
_cell.angle_gamma   90.00
#
_symmetry.space_group_name_H-M   'P 1'
#
loop_
_entity.id
_entity.type
_entity.pdbx_description
1 polymer ?
#
loop_
_entity_poly.entity_id
_entity_poly.type
_entity_poly.pdbx_seq_one_letter_code
_entity_poly.pdbx_strand_id
1 'polypeptide(L)'
;MTANNQSWIDRPTARWVAFSVFVAMLILLGVIHRDYLWTQPKNGTSAANTDYVLCLNERGSTIDQMIDEGVIDEKQATLFKTRADALCRTKFPP
;
A
#
# COMPACT_ATOMS: atom_id res chain seq x y z
N MET A 1 -7.45 -32.16 49.75
CA MET A 1 -7.85 -32.47 48.36
C MET A 1 -7.17 -31.45 47.45
N THR A 2 -5.98 -31.77 46.97
CA THR A 2 -5.27 -30.92 46.00
C THR A 2 -5.98 -31.08 44.66
N ALA A 3 -6.84 -30.13 44.31
CA ALA A 3 -7.41 -30.06 42.98
C ALA A 3 -6.26 -29.89 42.00
N ASN A 4 -6.01 -30.94 41.20
CA ASN A 4 -5.08 -30.89 40.09
C ASN A 4 -5.71 -30.00 39.01
N ASN A 5 -5.68 -28.68 39.23
CA ASN A 5 -6.01 -27.67 38.23
C ASN A 5 -4.90 -27.69 37.19
N GLN A 6 -4.90 -28.70 36.32
CA GLN A 6 -4.15 -28.63 35.08
C GLN A 6 -4.63 -27.37 34.36
N SER A 7 -3.78 -26.35 34.38
CA SER A 7 -4.06 -25.05 33.79
C SER A 7 -4.52 -25.29 32.36
N TRP A 8 -5.62 -24.66 31.95
CA TRP A 8 -6.14 -24.81 30.59
C TRP A 8 -5.07 -24.49 29.53
N ILE A 9 -4.14 -23.61 29.89
CA ILE A 9 -2.93 -23.25 29.13
C ILE A 9 -1.94 -24.41 28.93
N ASP A 10 -1.88 -25.39 29.84
CA ASP A 10 -0.97 -26.54 29.74
C ASP A 10 -1.54 -27.67 28.87
N ARG A 11 -2.79 -27.55 28.41
CA ARG A 11 -3.41 -28.58 27.57
C ARG A 11 -2.84 -28.51 26.15
N PRO A 12 -2.52 -29.65 25.51
CA PRO A 12 -2.00 -29.68 24.15
C PRO A 12 -2.98 -29.06 23.15
N THR A 13 -4.29 -29.06 23.44
CA THR A 13 -5.31 -28.40 22.64
C THR A 13 -5.16 -26.88 22.61
N ALA A 14 -4.76 -26.25 23.72
CA ALA A 14 -4.52 -24.81 23.77
C ALA A 14 -3.31 -24.41 22.90
N ARG A 15 -2.30 -25.28 22.79
CA ARG A 15 -1.16 -25.07 21.88
C ARG A 15 -1.58 -25.06 20.42
N TRP A 16 -2.49 -25.96 20.03
CA TRP A 16 -3.05 -25.98 18.67
C TRP A 16 -3.87 -24.74 18.35
N VAL A 17 -4.63 -24.21 19.32
CA VAL A 17 -5.38 -22.95 19.16
C VAL A 17 -4.43 -21.77 19.01
N ALA A 18 -3.37 -21.68 19.83
CA ALA A 18 -2.37 -20.62 19.68
C ALA A 18 -1.67 -20.68 18.31
N PHE A 19 -1.33 -21.90 17.86
CA PHE A 19 -0.70 -22.10 16.56
C PHE A 19 -1.63 -21.74 15.40
N SER A 20 -2.93 -22.07 15.49
CA SER A 20 -3.89 -21.70 14.44
C SER A 20 -4.06 -20.19 14.33
N VAL A 21 -4.12 -19.47 15.45
CA VAL A 21 -4.18 -18.00 15.46
C VAL A 21 -2.92 -17.40 14.84
N PHE A 22 -1.74 -17.93 15.19
CA PHE A 22 -0.47 -17.48 14.61
C PHE A 22 -0.43 -17.68 13.08
N VAL A 23 -0.82 -18.86 12.60
CA VAL A 23 -0.89 -19.16 11.17
C VAL A 23 -1.91 -18.25 10.47
N ALA A 24 -3.09 -18.05 11.05
CA ALA A 24 -4.10 -17.16 10.50
C ALA A 24 -3.58 -15.72 10.34
N MET A 25 -2.83 -15.23 11.33
CA MET A 25 -2.22 -13.90 11.28
C MET A 25 -1.16 -13.81 10.17
N LEU A 26 -0.32 -14.83 10.00
CA LEU A 26 0.66 -14.89 8.91
C LEU A 26 0.00 -14.93 7.53
N ILE A 27 -1.10 -15.68 7.38
CA ILE A 27 -1.87 -15.70 6.13
C ILE A 27 -2.46 -14.31 5.86
N LEU A 28 -3.03 -13.66 6.88
CA LEU A 28 -3.60 -12.32 6.73
C LEU A 28 -2.54 -11.29 6.31
N LEU A 29 -1.37 -11.32 6.95
CA LEU A 29 -0.20 -10.52 6.58
C LEU A 29 0.23 -10.80 5.14
N GLY A 30 0.32 -12.08 4.76
CA GLY A 30 0.66 -12.49 3.41
C GLY A 30 -0.35 -12.06 2.34
N VAL A 31 -1.64 -11.97 2.68
CA VAL A 31 -2.69 -11.48 1.77
C VAL A 31 -2.63 -9.96 1.65
N ILE A 32 -2.51 -9.23 2.76
CA ILE A 32 -2.46 -7.75 2.74
C ILE A 32 -1.17 -7.27 2.07
N HIS A 33 -0.06 -7.96 2.30
CA HIS A 33 1.26 -7.61 1.75
C HIS A 33 1.64 -8.51 0.58
N ARG A 34 0.66 -9.17 -0.04
CA ARG A 34 0.89 -10.08 -1.17
C ARG A 34 1.71 -9.40 -2.26
N ASP A 35 1.33 -8.17 -2.61
CA ASP A 35 2.01 -7.42 -3.65
C ASP A 35 3.45 -7.07 -3.27
N TYR A 36 3.76 -6.87 -1.99
CA TYR A 36 5.12 -6.58 -1.52
C TYR A 36 6.00 -7.85 -1.43
N LEU A 37 5.41 -8.99 -1.10
CA LEU A 37 6.12 -10.27 -0.96
C LEU A 37 6.31 -10.99 -2.31
N TRP A 38 5.38 -10.79 -3.25
CA TRP A 38 5.40 -11.39 -4.59
C TRP A 38 5.73 -10.41 -5.72
N THR A 39 6.24 -9.20 -5.42
CA THR A 39 6.93 -8.41 -6.44
C THR A 39 8.13 -9.20 -6.94
N GLN A 40 7.94 -9.88 -8.07
CA GLN A 40 9.06 -10.20 -8.94
C GLN A 40 9.77 -8.89 -9.26
N PRO A 41 11.11 -8.86 -9.37
CA PRO A 41 11.79 -7.72 -9.94
C PRO A 41 11.18 -7.52 -11.31
N LYS A 42 10.46 -6.40 -11.50
CA LYS A 42 10.04 -5.96 -12.82
C LYS A 42 11.33 -5.63 -13.57
N ASN A 43 11.95 -6.63 -14.18
CA ASN A 43 12.89 -6.46 -15.28
C ASN A 43 12.08 -6.00 -16.48
N GLY A 44 11.63 -4.76 -16.40
CA GLY A 44 11.03 -4.03 -17.48
C GLY A 44 11.76 -2.70 -17.52
N THR A 45 12.77 -2.62 -18.39
CA THR A 45 13.08 -1.35 -19.06
C THR A 45 11.83 -0.96 -19.84
N SER A 46 10.81 -0.47 -19.13
CA SER A 46 9.56 -0.04 -19.72
C SER A 46 9.83 1.34 -20.32
N ALA A 47 9.67 1.46 -21.62
CA ALA A 47 9.51 2.78 -22.24
C ALA A 47 8.56 3.59 -21.36
N ALA A 48 8.98 4.79 -20.95
CA ALA A 48 8.29 5.62 -19.96
C ALA A 48 6.78 5.43 -20.07
N ASN A 49 6.20 4.80 -19.03
CA ASN A 49 4.83 4.29 -19.05
C ASN A 49 3.92 5.40 -19.57
N THR A 50 3.45 5.26 -20.81
CA THR A 50 2.89 6.38 -21.57
C THR A 50 1.61 6.89 -20.90
N ASP A 51 0.92 5.98 -20.21
CA ASP A 51 -0.25 6.26 -19.37
C ASP A 51 0.10 7.05 -18.09
N TYR A 52 1.29 6.81 -17.50
CA TYR A 52 1.79 7.64 -16.39
C TYR A 52 2.07 9.08 -16.84
N VAL A 53 2.73 9.24 -17.99
CA VAL A 53 3.05 10.57 -18.55
C VAL A 53 1.76 11.32 -18.93
N LEU A 54 0.80 10.64 -19.53
CA LEU A 54 -0.53 11.18 -19.84
C LEU A 54 -1.28 11.62 -18.56
N CYS A 55 -1.33 10.77 -17.54
CA CYS A 55 -1.96 11.08 -16.26
C CYS A 55 -1.35 12.33 -15.61
N LEU A 56 -0.02 12.43 -15.63
CA LEU A 56 0.70 13.53 -14.99
C LEU A 56 0.53 14.84 -15.78
N ASN A 57 0.49 14.78 -17.11
CA ASN A 57 0.26 15.95 -17.97
C ASN A 57 -1.18 16.49 -17.84
N GLU A 58 -2.18 15.61 -17.88
CA GLU A 58 -3.58 16.00 -17.72
C GLU A 58 -3.81 16.72 -16.38
N ARG A 59 -3.32 16.13 -15.29
CA ARG A 59 -3.42 16.71 -13.94
C ARG A 59 -2.56 17.96 -13.77
N GLY A 60 -1.35 17.98 -14.35
CA GLY A 60 -0.43 19.12 -14.31
C GLY A 60 -1.03 20.35 -14.98
N SER A 61 -1.61 20.18 -16.18
CA SER A 61 -2.25 21.28 -16.93
C SER A 61 -3.41 21.91 -16.19
N THR A 62 -4.23 21.13 -15.47
CA THR A 62 -5.31 21.65 -14.63
C THR A 62 -4.76 22.45 -13.45
N ILE A 63 -3.65 22.01 -12.85
CA ILE A 63 -3.00 22.74 -11.74
C ILE A 63 -2.41 24.04 -12.25
N ASP A 64 -1.77 24.04 -13.42
CA ASP A 64 -1.20 25.23 -14.03
C ASP A 64 -2.29 26.26 -14.39
N GLN A 65 -3.45 25.80 -14.88
CA GLN A 65 -4.61 26.67 -15.09
C GLN A 65 -5.12 27.28 -13.78
N MET A 66 -5.16 26.52 -12.67
CA MET A 66 -5.59 27.06 -11.37
C MET A 66 -4.60 28.11 -10.81
N ILE A 67 -3.32 28.05 -11.18
CA ILE A 67 -2.34 29.10 -10.84
C ILE A 67 -2.62 30.36 -11.67
N ASP A 68 -2.85 30.20 -12.98
CA ASP A 68 -3.11 31.30 -13.91
C ASP A 68 -4.41 32.04 -13.57
N GLU A 69 -5.45 31.29 -13.17
CA GLU A 69 -6.72 31.83 -12.67
C GLU A 69 -6.62 32.43 -11.26
N GLY A 70 -5.45 32.33 -10.60
CA GLY A 70 -5.22 32.85 -9.25
C GLY A 70 -6.01 32.13 -8.15
N VAL A 71 -6.51 30.91 -8.45
CA VAL A 71 -7.28 30.09 -7.51
C VAL A 71 -6.37 29.50 -6.43
N ILE A 72 -5.09 29.24 -6.76
CA ILE A 72 -4.09 28.65 -5.87
C ILE A 72 -2.75 29.39 -5.94
N ASP A 73 -2.01 29.43 -4.83
CA ASP A 73 -0.65 29.96 -4.78
C ASP A 73 0.39 28.92 -5.25
N GLU A 74 1.60 29.36 -5.64
CA GLU A 74 2.67 28.50 -6.14
C GLU A 74 3.08 27.40 -5.13
N LYS A 75 3.02 27.72 -3.84
CA LYS A 75 3.27 26.73 -2.77
C LYS A 75 2.22 25.63 -2.76
N GLN A 76 0.97 25.97 -3.00
CA GLN A 76 -0.14 25.01 -3.07
C GLN A 76 -0.06 24.19 -4.36
N ALA A 77 0.30 24.82 -5.47
CA ALA A 77 0.53 24.15 -6.74
C ALA A 77 1.62 23.07 -6.62
N THR A 78 2.72 23.37 -5.93
CA THR A 78 3.79 22.40 -5.66
C THR A 78 3.25 21.17 -4.91
N LEU A 79 2.45 21.39 -3.85
CA LEU A 79 1.84 20.29 -3.09
C LEU A 79 0.85 19.48 -3.94
N PHE A 80 0.07 20.13 -4.81
CA PHE A 80 -0.86 19.45 -5.70
C PHE A 80 -0.14 18.64 -6.77
N LYS A 81 0.95 19.16 -7.34
CA LYS A 81 1.79 18.41 -8.31
C LYS A 81 2.43 17.19 -7.65
N THR A 82 2.93 17.29 -6.42
CA THR A 82 3.45 16.13 -5.67
C THR A 82 2.38 15.08 -5.41
N ARG A 83 1.16 15.48 -5.05
CA ARG A 83 0.03 14.55 -4.86
C ARG A 83 -0.41 13.92 -6.19
N ALA A 84 -0.39 14.67 -7.28
CA ALA A 84 -0.70 14.17 -8.61
C ALA A 84 0.33 13.11 -9.05
N ASP A 85 1.62 13.34 -8.82
CA ASP A 85 2.68 12.35 -9.05
C ASP A 85 2.41 11.06 -8.26
N ALA A 86 2.21 11.17 -6.94
CA ALA A 86 1.91 10.02 -6.08
C ALA A 86 0.68 9.24 -6.56
N LEU A 87 -0.38 9.92 -7.00
CA LEU A 87 -1.59 9.29 -7.52
C LEU A 87 -1.37 8.62 -8.88
N CYS A 88 -0.63 9.25 -9.79
CA CYS A 88 -0.33 8.66 -11.08
C CYS A 88 0.58 7.43 -10.94
N ARG A 89 1.52 7.43 -9.99
CA ARG A 89 2.36 6.25 -9.69
C ARG A 89 1.58 5.09 -9.09
N THR A 90 0.58 5.35 -8.25
CA THR A 90 -0.26 4.27 -7.70
C THR A 90 -1.18 3.66 -8.76
N LYS A 91 -1.67 4.49 -9.69
CA LYS A 91 -2.55 4.05 -10.78
C LYS A 91 -1.78 3.38 -11.93
N PHE A 92 -0.60 3.90 -12.25
CA PHE A 92 0.27 3.44 -13.32
C PHE A 92 1.69 3.31 -12.76
N PRO A 93 2.03 2.13 -12.19
CA PRO A 93 3.37 1.92 -11.68
C PRO A 93 4.39 2.05 -12.84
N PRO A 94 5.48 2.82 -12.66
CA PRO A 94 6.51 2.97 -13.67
C PRO A 94 7.19 1.63 -14.01
#